data_AF-A0A1G3AA49-F1
#
_entry.id   AF-A0A1G3AA49-F1
#
_cell.length_a   1.000
_cell.length_b   1.000
_cell.length_c   1.000
_cell.angle_alpha   90.00
_cell.angle_beta   90.00
_cell.angle_gamma   90.00
#
_symmetry.space_group_name_H-M   'P 1'
#
loop_
_entity.id
_entity.type
_entity.pdbx_description
1 polymer ?
#
loop_
_entity_poly.entity_id
_entity_poly.type
_entity_poly.pdbx_seq_one_letter_code
_entity_poly.pdbx_strand_id
1 'polypeptide(L)'
;MRGDLRADVIDHVFQYGTARDAPVAGDWNGDGVANIGLFRAGTWYLDLNGNGQWDKDDEYVSGFGELGDLPVVGDFNGDGVDEIGVYRDGVVGPDHQAFQAPDAPAGVAVK
;
A
#
# COMPACT_ATOMS: atom_id res chain seq x y z
N MET A 1 22.85 22.36 17.25
CA MET A 1 21.63 21.56 17.51
C MET A 1 22.05 20.12 17.44
N ARG A 2 22.03 19.38 18.55
CA ARG A 2 22.31 17.96 18.59
C ARG A 2 20.99 17.34 19.04
N GLY A 3 20.23 16.79 18.09
CA GLY A 3 18.98 16.13 18.39
C GLY A 3 19.27 14.91 19.26
N ASP A 4 18.46 14.72 20.30
CA ASP A 4 18.54 13.53 21.12
C ASP A 4 18.35 12.30 20.22
N LEU A 5 19.22 11.31 20.39
CA LEU A 5 19.04 10.01 19.76
C LEU A 5 17.73 9.45 20.30
N ARG A 6 16.71 9.37 19.45
CA ARG A 6 15.49 8.68 19.85
C ARG A 6 15.82 7.19 19.93
N ALA A 7 15.75 6.63 21.13
CA ALA A 7 15.93 5.20 21.37
C ALA A 7 14.75 4.35 20.85
N ASP A 8 13.83 4.95 20.09
CA ASP A 8 12.72 4.34 19.38
C ASP A 8 13.08 3.93 17.93
N VAL A 9 14.29 4.26 17.45
CA VAL A 9 14.76 3.86 16.12
C VAL A 9 15.27 2.42 16.20
N ILE A 10 14.35 1.48 16.36
CA ILE A 10 14.59 0.08 16.01
C ILE A 10 14.45 0.00 14.49
N ASP A 11 15.56 -0.21 13.79
CA ASP A 11 15.51 -0.67 12.41
C ASP A 11 15.08 -2.14 12.43
N HIS A 12 13.89 -2.42 11.93
CA HIS A 12 13.44 -3.80 11.73
C HIS A 12 13.69 -4.22 10.29
N VAL A 13 14.47 -5.28 10.13
CA VAL A 13 14.70 -5.91 8.84
C VAL A 13 13.80 -7.15 8.73
N PHE A 14 12.87 -7.10 7.78
CA PHE A 14 11.98 -8.21 7.46
C PHE A 14 12.28 -8.77 6.07
N GLN A 15 11.93 -10.04 5.84
CA GLN A 15 11.82 -10.59 4.50
C GLN A 15 10.34 -10.69 4.16
N TYR A 16 9.90 -9.86 3.21
CA TYR A 16 8.52 -9.79 2.77
C TYR A 16 8.50 -9.81 1.24
N GLY A 17 7.95 -10.87 0.65
CA GLY A 17 7.86 -11.05 -0.79
C GLY A 17 9.02 -11.79 -1.48
N THR A 18 9.16 -11.58 -2.78
CA THR A 18 10.11 -12.21 -3.70
C THR A 18 10.68 -11.19 -4.69
N ALA A 19 11.72 -11.57 -5.45
CA ALA A 19 12.36 -10.68 -6.43
C ALA A 19 11.46 -10.21 -7.60
N ARG A 20 10.24 -10.74 -7.72
CA ARG A 20 9.26 -10.35 -8.75
C ARG A 20 8.26 -9.29 -8.26
N ASP A 21 8.40 -8.84 -7.03
CA ASP A 21 7.47 -7.94 -6.38
C ASP A 21 8.00 -6.52 -6.45
N ALA A 22 7.09 -5.58 -6.69
CA ALA A 22 7.35 -4.16 -6.48
C ALA A 22 6.92 -3.79 -5.05
N PRO A 23 7.84 -3.40 -4.16
CA PRO A 23 7.48 -2.97 -2.82
C PRO A 23 6.84 -1.58 -2.84
N VAL A 24 5.88 -1.39 -1.95
CA VAL A 24 5.24 -0.10 -1.66
C VAL A 24 5.12 0.09 -0.15
N ALA A 25 4.80 1.31 0.27
CA ALA A 25 4.49 1.65 1.66
C ALA A 25 3.25 2.54 1.67
N GLY A 26 2.33 2.27 2.60
CA GLY A 26 1.11 3.06 2.78
C GLY A 26 0.50 2.84 4.16
N ASP A 27 -0.23 3.84 4.65
CA ASP A 27 -1.06 3.74 5.84
C ASP A 27 -2.39 3.05 5.50
N TRP A 28 -2.38 1.73 5.52
CA TRP A 28 -3.51 0.90 5.09
C TRP A 28 -4.69 0.90 6.06
N ASN A 29 -4.48 1.31 7.32
CA ASN A 29 -5.46 1.19 8.38
C ASN A 29 -5.84 2.55 9.03
N GLY A 30 -5.18 3.65 8.63
CA GLY A 30 -5.46 5.01 9.08
C GLY A 30 -4.89 5.35 10.46
N ASP A 31 -3.87 4.62 10.94
CA ASP A 31 -3.25 4.87 12.25
C ASP A 31 -2.13 5.92 12.22
N GLY A 32 -1.82 6.43 11.03
CA GLY A 32 -0.75 7.41 10.77
C GLY A 32 0.61 6.78 10.53
N VAL A 33 0.72 5.45 10.43
CA VAL A 33 1.97 4.72 10.21
C VAL A 33 1.89 3.91 8.92
N ALA A 34 2.80 4.22 7.99
CA ALA A 34 2.91 3.45 6.75
C ALA A 34 3.53 2.07 7.01
N ASN A 35 2.87 1.03 6.50
CA ASN A 35 3.29 -0.37 6.56
C ASN A 35 3.65 -0.92 5.17
N ILE A 36 4.28 -2.09 5.13
CA ILE A 36 4.76 -2.67 3.87
C ILE A 36 3.60 -3.18 3.00
N GLY A 37 3.73 -3.00 1.69
CA GLY A 37 2.87 -3.67 0.70
C GLY A 37 3.68 -4.16 -0.48
N LEU A 38 3.11 -5.08 -1.25
CA LEU A 38 3.72 -5.64 -2.47
C LEU A 38 2.73 -5.61 -3.61
N PHE A 39 3.21 -5.21 -4.79
CA PHE A 39 2.51 -5.41 -6.05
C PHE A 39 3.20 -6.48 -6.89
N ARG A 40 2.43 -7.46 -7.36
CA ARG A 40 2.87 -8.55 -8.22
C ARG A 40 1.86 -8.75 -9.34
N ALA A 41 2.14 -8.14 -10.49
CA ALA A 41 1.41 -8.39 -11.75
C ALA A 41 -0.13 -8.34 -11.60
N GLY A 42 -0.65 -7.28 -10.98
CA GLY A 42 -2.10 -7.10 -10.76
C GLY A 42 -2.63 -7.62 -9.42
N THR A 43 -1.73 -8.15 -8.58
CA THR A 43 -2.06 -8.63 -7.24
C THR A 43 -1.33 -7.82 -6.18
N TRP A 44 -2.06 -7.39 -5.16
CA TRP A 44 -1.56 -6.63 -4.02
C TRP A 44 -1.59 -7.47 -2.74
N TYR A 45 -0.58 -7.28 -1.91
CA TYR A 45 -0.42 -7.90 -0.59
C TYR A 45 -0.07 -6.78 0.41
N LEU A 46 -0.95 -6.49 1.36
CA LEU A 46 -0.84 -5.35 2.27
C LEU A 46 -0.70 -5.84 3.72
N ASP A 47 0.39 -5.46 4.38
CA ASP A 47 0.62 -5.74 5.81
C ASP A 47 -0.17 -4.72 6.65
N LEU A 48 -1.38 -5.08 7.03
CA LEU A 48 -2.32 -4.18 7.72
C LEU A 48 -1.94 -3.95 9.19
N ASN A 49 -1.24 -4.91 9.79
CA ASN A 49 -0.92 -4.92 11.21
C ASN A 49 0.52 -4.45 11.51
N GLY A 50 1.35 -4.27 10.47
CA GLY A 50 2.72 -3.76 10.56
C GLY A 50 3.71 -4.74 11.16
N ASN A 51 3.41 -6.05 11.17
CA ASN A 51 4.26 -7.04 11.83
C ASN A 51 5.37 -7.61 10.91
N GLY A 52 5.37 -7.25 9.64
CA GLY A 52 6.35 -7.68 8.64
C GLY A 52 6.24 -9.15 8.23
N GLN A 53 5.08 -9.79 8.45
CA GLN A 53 4.80 -11.20 8.14
C GLN A 53 3.48 -11.34 7.43
N TRP A 54 3.43 -12.16 6.38
CA TRP A 54 2.17 -12.47 5.70
C TRP A 54 1.32 -13.43 6.53
N ASP A 55 0.20 -12.97 7.07
CA ASP A 55 -0.70 -13.76 7.89
C ASP A 55 -2.20 -13.50 7.59
N LYS A 56 -3.07 -13.85 8.53
CA LYS A 56 -4.54 -13.80 8.37
C LYS A 56 -5.12 -12.42 8.61
N ASP A 57 -4.34 -11.52 9.21
CA ASP A 57 -4.74 -10.15 9.54
C ASP A 57 -4.31 -9.17 8.44
N ASP A 58 -3.75 -9.69 7.34
CA ASP A 58 -3.32 -8.96 6.15
C ASP A 58 -4.34 -9.03 5.01
N GLU A 59 -4.15 -8.17 4.02
CA GLU A 59 -5.06 -8.04 2.89
C GLU A 59 -4.45 -8.45 1.55
N TYR A 60 -5.26 -9.16 0.79
CA TYR A 60 -4.99 -9.65 -0.55
C TYR A 60 -6.00 -9.05 -1.53
N VAL A 61 -5.52 -8.27 -2.50
CA VAL A 61 -6.38 -7.70 -3.56
C VAL A 61 -5.89 -8.19 -4.92
N SER A 62 -6.71 -8.94 -5.64
CA SER A 62 -6.38 -9.43 -6.98
C SER A 62 -7.21 -8.79 -8.06
N GLY A 63 -6.61 -8.59 -9.24
CA GLY A 63 -7.29 -8.08 -10.42
C GLY A 63 -7.31 -6.55 -10.50
N PHE A 64 -6.51 -5.88 -9.67
CA PHE A 64 -6.31 -4.45 -9.75
C PHE A 64 -4.92 -4.16 -10.33
N GLY A 65 -4.88 -3.95 -11.64
CA GLY A 65 -3.67 -3.82 -12.45
C GLY A 65 -3.28 -5.11 -13.18
N GLU A 66 -2.15 -5.06 -13.89
CA GLU A 66 -1.59 -6.16 -14.66
C GLU A 66 -0.05 -6.18 -14.67
N LEU A 67 0.52 -7.17 -15.38
CA LEU A 67 1.98 -7.25 -15.56
C LEU A 67 2.50 -6.06 -16.36
N GLY A 68 3.41 -5.28 -15.76
CA GLY A 68 4.03 -4.12 -16.40
C GLY A 68 3.55 -2.78 -15.83
N ASP A 69 2.48 -2.79 -15.05
CA ASP A 69 2.04 -1.61 -14.31
C ASP A 69 3.04 -1.20 -13.25
N LEU A 70 3.10 0.11 -13.01
CA LEU A 70 3.81 0.67 -11.85
C LEU A 70 2.80 0.91 -10.72
N PRO A 71 3.01 0.35 -9.52
CA PRO A 71 2.12 0.61 -8.41
C PRO A 71 2.29 2.06 -7.91
N VAL A 72 1.19 2.68 -7.52
CA VAL A 72 1.14 3.96 -6.82
C VAL A 72 0.29 3.82 -5.56
N VAL A 73 0.63 4.58 -4.53
CA VAL A 73 -0.03 4.54 -3.22
C VAL A 73 -0.19 5.96 -2.71
N GLY A 74 -1.32 6.23 -2.07
CA GLY A 74 -1.55 7.47 -1.35
C GLY A 74 -3.02 7.67 -1.00
N ASP A 75 -3.26 8.55 -0.04
CA ASP A 75 -4.60 9.07 0.29
C ASP A 75 -5.14 9.94 -0.86
N PHE A 76 -5.80 9.30 -1.81
CA PHE A 76 -6.33 9.94 -3.00
C PHE A 76 -7.73 10.51 -2.76
N ASN A 77 -8.44 10.01 -1.75
CA ASN A 77 -9.80 10.42 -1.43
C ASN A 77 -9.86 11.48 -0.29
N GLY A 78 -8.80 11.63 0.50
CA GLY A 78 -8.64 12.58 1.60
C GLY A 78 -9.18 12.11 2.96
N ASP A 79 -9.33 10.80 3.20
CA ASP A 79 -9.88 10.23 4.44
C ASP A 79 -8.79 9.83 5.46
N GLY A 80 -7.52 9.95 5.10
CA GLY A 80 -6.38 9.61 5.94
C GLY A 80 -5.97 8.13 5.88
N VAL A 81 -6.53 7.35 4.97
CA VAL A 81 -6.07 5.99 4.62
C VAL A 81 -5.45 6.03 3.23
N ASP A 82 -4.31 5.37 3.04
CA ASP A 82 -3.69 5.30 1.72
C ASP A 82 -4.39 4.26 0.83
N GLU A 83 -4.77 4.64 -0.39
CA GLU A 83 -5.27 3.73 -1.41
C GLU A 83 -4.17 3.15 -2.30
N ILE A 84 -4.45 1.98 -2.86
CA ILE A 84 -3.67 1.39 -3.96
C ILE A 84 -4.13 1.89 -5.33
N GLY A 85 -3.20 2.02 -6.27
CA GLY A 85 -3.48 2.37 -7.66
C GLY A 85 -2.37 1.92 -8.61
N VAL A 86 -2.61 2.04 -9.91
CA VAL A 86 -1.61 1.73 -10.95
C VAL A 86 -1.38 2.92 -11.87
N TYR A 87 -0.14 3.03 -12.35
CA TYR A 87 0.26 3.93 -13.41
C TYR A 87 0.62 3.15 -14.66
N ARG A 88 0.03 3.56 -15.79
CA ARG A 88 0.26 3.01 -17.13
C ARG A 88 0.28 4.13 -18.15
N ASP A 89 1.33 4.19 -18.97
CA ASP A 89 1.42 5.07 -20.14
C ASP A 89 1.08 6.57 -19.91
N GLY A 90 1.47 7.13 -18.76
CA GLY A 90 1.20 8.55 -18.47
C GLY A 90 -0.11 8.81 -17.74
N VAL A 91 -0.89 7.76 -17.45
CA VAL A 91 -2.18 7.85 -16.77
C VAL A 91 -2.10 7.11 -15.43
N VAL A 92 -2.48 7.79 -14.36
CA VAL A 92 -2.83 7.14 -13.08
C VAL A 92 -4.32 6.89 -13.13
N GLY A 93 -4.76 5.66 -12.90
CA GLY A 93 -6.19 5.37 -12.94
C GLY A 93 -6.55 4.01 -12.33
N PRO A 94 -7.82 3.82 -11.95
CA PRO A 94 -8.29 2.53 -11.49
C PRO A 94 -8.44 1.57 -12.67
N ASP A 95 -7.63 0.53 -12.76
CA ASP A 95 -7.91 -0.62 -13.61
C ASP A 95 -8.87 -1.55 -12.86
N HIS A 96 -10.17 -1.35 -13.11
CA HIS A 96 -11.31 -2.14 -12.60
C HIS A 96 -11.41 -2.23 -11.05
N GLN A 97 -12.32 -1.40 -10.49
CA GLN A 97 -12.66 -1.29 -9.06
C GLN A 97 -11.46 -0.84 -8.19
N ALA A 98 -11.36 0.48 -7.95
CA ALA A 98 -10.50 0.98 -6.89
C ALA A 98 -10.84 0.26 -5.58
N PHE A 99 -9.82 -0.23 -4.88
CA PHE A 99 -10.01 -0.76 -3.54
C PHE A 99 -10.60 0.34 -2.65
N GLN A 100 -11.69 0.01 -1.94
CA GLN A 100 -12.29 0.85 -0.92
C GLN A 100 -12.17 0.04 0.37
N ALA A 101 -11.47 0.56 1.37
CA ALA A 101 -11.46 -0.05 2.70
C ALA A 101 -12.92 -0.20 3.19
N PRO A 102 -13.25 -1.26 3.97
CA PRO A 102 -14.62 -1.60 4.33
C PRO A 102 -15.42 -0.50 5.05
N ASP A 103 -14.76 0.56 5.52
CA ASP A 103 -15.38 1.69 6.22
C ASP A 103 -15.11 3.07 5.57
N ALA A 104 -14.49 3.14 4.39
CA ALA A 104 -14.25 4.40 3.68
C ALA A 104 -15.55 4.93 3.01
N PRO A 105 -15.95 6.19 3.22
CA PRO A 105 -17.10 6.77 2.54
C PRO A 105 -16.83 6.83 1.02
N ALA A 106 -17.70 6.19 0.24
CA ALA A 106 -17.60 6.11 -1.22
C ALA A 106 -17.27 7.46 -1.90
N GLY A 107 -16.09 7.59 -2.50
CA GLY A 107 -15.70 8.88 -3.07
C GLY A 107 -14.43 8.93 -3.91
N VAL A 108 -14.59 8.69 -5.22
CA VAL A 108 -13.79 9.26 -6.33
C VAL A 108 -12.39 8.67 -6.59
N ALA A 109 -12.30 7.91 -7.68
CA ALA A 109 -11.04 7.72 -8.39
C ALA A 109 -10.61 9.02 -9.10
N VAL A 110 -9.36 9.43 -8.88
CA VAL A 110 -8.77 10.63 -9.47
C VAL A 110 -8.49 10.40 -10.96
N LYS A 111 -8.76 11.43 -11.77
CA LYS A 111 -8.67 11.48 -13.24
C LYS A 111 -7.26 11.37 -13.80
#